data_AF-A0A4Q1JIL4-F1
#
_entry.id   AF-A0A4Q1JIL4-F1
#
_cell.length_a   1.000
_cell.length_b   1.000
_cell.length_c   1.000
_cell.angle_alpha   90.00
_cell.angle_beta   90.00
_cell.angle_gamma   90.00
#
_symmetry.space_group_name_H-M   'P 1'
#
loop_
_entity.id
_entity.type
_entity.pdbx_description
1 polymer ?
#
loop_
_entity_poly.entity_id
_entity_poly.type
_entity_poly.pdbx_seq_one_letter_code
_entity_poly.pdbx_strand_id
1 'polypeptide(L)'
;GLLVAVAEMAMASGTGAVLLASPERVPAHGWWFGEDQARYVVAVADGAAFLARAAAAGVPARHLGRTGGQELTLAGVFSISVERLRAANAAWLPGLMKA
;
A
#
# COMPACT_ATOMS: atom_id res chain seq x y z
N GLY A 1 -0.32 6.14 7.40
CA GLY A 1 -1.40 6.12 6.37
C GLY A 1 -1.38 4.87 5.46
N LEU A 2 -2.37 4.72 4.57
CA LEU A 2 -2.58 3.51 3.72
C LEU A 2 -1.38 3.11 2.86
N LEU A 3 -0.79 4.07 2.15
CA LEU A 3 0.31 3.81 1.23
C LEU A 3 1.58 3.38 1.97
N VAL A 4 1.78 3.89 3.19
CA VAL A 4 2.89 3.47 4.07
C VAL A 4 2.72 2.00 4.46
N ALA A 5 1.50 1.58 4.84
CA ALA A 5 1.23 0.17 5.15
C ALA A 5 1.52 -0.76 3.96
N VAL A 6 1.13 -0.37 2.74
CA VAL A 6 1.46 -1.14 1.52
C VAL A 6 2.97 -1.16 1.27
N ALA A 7 3.66 -0.04 1.44
CA ALA A 7 5.10 0.03 1.27
C ALA A 7 5.84 -0.87 2.28
N GLU A 8 5.42 -0.91 3.53
CA GLU A 8 5.96 -1.81 4.56
C GLU A 8 5.71 -3.28 4.22
N MET A 9 4.51 -3.64 3.74
CA MET A 9 4.22 -4.99 3.25
C MET A 9 5.12 -5.39 2.06
N ALA A 10 5.34 -4.46 1.13
CA ALA A 10 6.22 -4.69 -0.02
C ALA A 10 7.68 -4.86 0.43
N MET A 11 8.17 -4.03 1.34
CA MET A 11 9.50 -4.17 1.94
C MET A 11 9.64 -5.47 2.74
N ALA A 12 8.63 -5.88 3.51
CA ALA A 12 8.70 -7.11 4.29
C ALA A 12 8.75 -8.36 3.40
N SER A 13 7.96 -8.37 2.32
CA SER A 13 7.84 -9.54 1.42
C SER A 13 8.84 -9.55 0.26
N GLY A 14 9.42 -8.41 -0.11
CA GLY A 14 10.17 -8.25 -1.35
C GLY A 14 9.30 -8.23 -2.62
N THR A 15 7.97 -8.24 -2.49
CA THR A 15 7.04 -8.23 -3.62
C THR A 15 6.44 -6.84 -3.82
N GLY A 16 6.56 -6.30 -5.02
CA GLY A 16 5.97 -5.02 -5.41
C GLY A 16 4.44 -5.05 -5.51
N ALA A 17 3.86 -3.93 -5.93
CA ALA A 17 2.44 -3.83 -6.21
C ALA A 17 2.12 -2.68 -7.19
N VAL A 18 1.12 -2.89 -8.03
CA VAL A 18 0.50 -1.84 -8.85
C VAL A 18 -0.84 -1.46 -8.23
N LEU A 19 -0.92 -0.24 -7.71
CA LEU A 19 -2.09 0.34 -7.06
C LEU A 19 -2.97 1.10 -8.06
N LEU A 20 -4.28 0.99 -7.85
CA LEU A 20 -5.30 1.76 -8.56
C LEU A 20 -5.27 3.23 -8.13
N ALA A 21 -5.91 4.12 -8.89
CA ALA A 21 -6.03 5.52 -8.50
C ALA A 21 -6.91 5.71 -7.24
N SER A 22 -6.72 6.83 -6.54
CA SER A 22 -7.64 7.22 -5.45
C SER A 22 -9.06 7.46 -6.00
N PRO A 23 -10.11 7.31 -5.17
CA PRO A 23 -11.48 7.63 -5.57
C PRO A 23 -11.61 9.05 -6.12
N GLU A 24 -12.49 9.23 -7.10
CA GLU A 24 -12.81 10.56 -7.60
C GLU A 24 -13.29 11.48 -6.47
N ARG A 25 -12.95 12.77 -6.56
CA ARG A 25 -13.32 13.82 -5.59
C ARG A 25 -12.66 13.70 -4.21
N VAL A 26 -11.79 12.72 -3.98
CA VAL A 26 -10.92 12.65 -2.78
C VAL A 26 -9.49 13.04 -3.19
N PRO A 27 -8.88 14.05 -2.56
CA PRO A 27 -7.48 14.39 -2.83
C PRO A 27 -6.57 13.17 -2.62
N ALA A 28 -5.74 12.85 -3.62
CA ALA A 28 -4.93 11.64 -3.61
C ALA A 28 -4.03 11.53 -2.36
N HIS A 29 -3.44 12.64 -1.92
CA HIS A 29 -2.61 12.67 -0.71
C HIS A 29 -3.42 12.31 0.55
N GLY A 30 -4.66 12.79 0.66
CA GLY A 30 -5.55 12.46 1.78
C GLY A 30 -5.97 11.00 1.77
N TRP A 31 -6.25 10.43 0.61
CA TRP A 31 -6.59 9.01 0.47
C TRP A 31 -5.41 8.08 0.83
N TRP A 32 -4.22 8.37 0.31
CA TRP A 32 -3.05 7.50 0.44
C TRP A 32 -2.28 7.69 1.74
N PHE A 33 -2.14 8.92 2.23
CA PHE A 33 -1.34 9.21 3.42
C PHE A 33 -2.19 9.49 4.66
N GLY A 34 -3.49 9.76 4.51
CA GLY A 34 -4.41 9.95 5.64
C GLY A 34 -4.40 8.75 6.59
N GLU A 35 -4.53 9.06 7.88
CA GLU A 35 -4.49 8.09 8.96
C GLU A 35 -5.86 7.97 9.60
N ASP A 36 -6.29 6.73 9.77
CA ASP A 36 -7.56 6.41 10.41
C ASP A 36 -7.46 5.01 11.02
N GLN A 37 -8.16 4.79 12.13
CA GLN A 37 -8.15 3.54 12.88
C GLN A 37 -9.10 2.50 12.23
N ALA A 38 -9.06 1.26 12.72
CA ALA A 38 -9.94 0.18 12.27
C ALA A 38 -9.87 -0.14 10.76
N ARG A 39 -8.69 0.04 10.16
CA ARG A 39 -8.42 -0.27 8.75
C ARG A 39 -7.35 -1.33 8.62
N TYR A 40 -7.59 -2.30 7.74
CA TYR A 40 -6.69 -3.42 7.50
C TYR A 40 -6.38 -3.55 6.01
N VAL A 41 -5.13 -3.92 5.70
CA VAL A 41 -4.69 -4.24 4.35
C VAL A 41 -4.37 -5.73 4.32
N VAL A 42 -4.93 -6.43 3.33
CA VAL A 42 -4.69 -7.86 3.13
C VAL A 42 -4.30 -8.12 1.68
N ALA A 43 -3.31 -8.98 1.49
CA ALA A 43 -2.97 -9.54 0.19
C ALA A 43 -3.53 -10.97 0.13
N VAL A 44 -4.35 -11.25 -0.88
CA VAL A 44 -5.06 -12.53 -1.05
C VAL A 44 -4.90 -13.04 -2.48
N ALA A 45 -4.94 -14.36 -2.66
CA ALA A 45 -4.82 -14.98 -3.99
C ALA A 45 -6.02 -14.65 -4.89
N ASP A 46 -7.23 -14.62 -4.32
CA ASP A 46 -8.47 -14.28 -5.03
C ASP A 46 -9.16 -13.08 -4.36
N GLY A 47 -8.90 -11.89 -4.93
CA GLY A 47 -9.50 -10.65 -4.45
C GLY A 47 -11.01 -10.58 -4.67
N ALA A 48 -11.53 -11.18 -5.75
CA ALA A 48 -12.95 -11.13 -6.05
C ALA A 48 -13.74 -11.98 -5.05
N ALA A 49 -13.28 -13.20 -4.77
CA ALA A 49 -13.89 -14.05 -3.76
C ALA A 49 -13.81 -13.43 -2.35
N PHE A 50 -12.70 -12.78 -2.00
CA PHE A 50 -12.56 -12.09 -0.71
C PHE A 50 -13.57 -10.94 -0.57
N LEU A 51 -13.71 -10.10 -1.60
CA LEU A 51 -14.65 -8.98 -1.59
C LEU A 51 -16.11 -9.45 -1.51
N ALA A 52 -16.47 -10.53 -2.21
CA ALA A 52 -17.79 -11.13 -2.12
C ALA A 52 -18.11 -11.61 -0.69
N ARG A 53 -17.14 -12.25 -0.02
CA ARG A 53 -17.28 -12.68 1.39
C ARG A 53 -17.40 -11.49 2.35
N ALA A 54 -16.59 -10.45 2.15
CA ALA A 54 -16.66 -9.24 2.96
C ALA A 54 -18.03 -8.56 2.84
N ALA A 55 -18.55 -8.43 1.62
CA ALA A 55 -19.88 -7.89 1.35
C ALA A 55 -20.99 -8.73 2.02
N ALA A 56 -20.93 -10.06 1.92
CA ALA A 56 -21.89 -10.96 2.58
C ALA A 56 -21.85 -10.84 4.12
N ALA A 57 -20.69 -10.50 4.69
CA ALA A 57 -20.51 -10.27 6.12
C ALA A 57 -20.81 -8.83 6.57
N GLY A 58 -21.21 -7.93 5.66
CA GLY A 58 -21.44 -6.52 5.97
C GLY A 58 -20.16 -5.73 6.30
N VAL A 59 -18.99 -6.23 5.90
CA VAL A 59 -17.69 -5.58 6.14
C VAL A 59 -17.29 -4.77 4.91
N PRO A 60 -17.14 -3.43 5.04
CA PRO A 60 -16.65 -2.60 3.94
C PRO A 60 -15.24 -3.02 3.52
N ALA A 61 -15.07 -3.32 2.23
CA ALA A 61 -13.78 -3.69 1.67
C ALA A 61 -13.61 -3.08 0.27
N ARG A 62 -12.35 -2.82 -0.12
CA ARG A 62 -12.01 -2.20 -1.40
C ARG A 62 -10.79 -2.86 -2.02
N HIS A 63 -10.86 -3.10 -3.32
CA HIS A 63 -9.70 -3.51 -4.11
C HIS A 63 -8.74 -2.32 -4.27
N LEU A 64 -7.49 -2.49 -3.83
CA LEU A 64 -6.46 -1.45 -3.92
C LEU A 64 -5.56 -1.59 -5.14
N GLY A 65 -5.42 -2.80 -5.67
CA GLY A 65 -4.46 -3.09 -6.74
C GLY A 65 -3.98 -4.53 -6.68
N ARG A 66 -2.92 -4.83 -7.44
CA ARG A 66 -2.37 -6.18 -7.61
C ARG A 66 -0.91 -6.23 -7.19
N THR A 67 -0.55 -7.21 -6.37
CA THR A 67 0.85 -7.49 -5.99
C THR A 67 1.60 -8.18 -7.13
N GLY A 68 2.91 -7.95 -7.21
CA GLY A 68 3.81 -8.55 -8.18
C GLY A 68 4.99 -7.63 -8.52
N GLY A 69 6.01 -8.19 -9.16
CA GLY A 69 7.20 -7.45 -9.55
C GLY A 69 8.04 -6.96 -8.36
N GLN A 70 8.89 -5.97 -8.61
CA GLN A 70 9.85 -5.41 -7.63
C GLN A 70 9.65 -3.90 -7.39
N GLU A 71 8.54 -3.35 -7.90
CA GLU A 71 8.21 -1.92 -7.83
C GLU A 71 6.89 -1.72 -7.08
N LEU A 72 6.81 -0.66 -6.29
CA LEU A 72 5.54 -0.10 -5.83
C LEU A 72 5.15 1.04 -6.78
N THR A 73 4.07 0.83 -7.51
CA THR A 73 3.57 1.77 -8.52
C THR A 73 2.18 2.28 -8.13
N LEU A 74 2.01 3.60 -8.15
CA LEU A 74 0.70 4.24 -8.16
C LEU A 74 0.47 4.81 -9.55
N ALA A 75 -0.44 4.21 -10.31
CA ALA A 75 -0.63 4.50 -11.73
C ALA A 75 -0.83 6.01 -11.98
N GLY A 76 -0.03 6.57 -12.90
CA GLY A 76 -0.08 7.99 -13.25
C GLY A 76 0.55 8.95 -12.23
N VAL A 77 1.13 8.44 -11.13
CA VAL A 77 1.73 9.28 -10.08
C VAL A 77 3.22 8.95 -9.87
N PHE A 78 3.56 7.71 -9.54
CA PHE A 78 4.95 7.31 -9.32
C PHE A 78 5.17 5.81 -9.53
N SER A 79 6.44 5.43 -9.72
CA SER A 79 6.95 4.08 -9.50
C SER A 79 8.24 4.17 -8.70
N ILE A 80 8.40 3.31 -7.70
CA ILE A 80 9.60 3.24 -6.87
C ILE A 80 9.95 1.79 -6.54
N SER A 81 11.22 1.44 -6.67
CA SER A 81 11.67 0.08 -6.35
C SER A 81 11.50 -0.24 -4.87
N VAL A 82 11.13 -1.48 -4.58
CA VAL A 82 11.05 -2.00 -3.21
C VAL A 82 12.42 -1.93 -2.52
N GLU A 83 13.49 -2.13 -3.29
CA GLU A 83 14.86 -1.95 -2.80
C GLU A 83 15.13 -0.52 -2.33
N ARG A 84 14.75 0.49 -3.14
CA ARG A 84 14.93 1.90 -2.77
C ARG A 84 14.10 2.28 -1.56
N LEU A 85 12.87 1.77 -1.45
CA LEU A 85 12.04 1.94 -0.26
C LEU A 85 12.75 1.37 0.99
N ARG A 86 13.27 0.13 0.90
CA ARG A 86 13.98 -0.51 2.01
C ARG A 86 15.22 0.27 2.42
N ALA A 87 16.03 0.70 1.45
CA ALA A 87 17.23 1.48 1.71
C ALA A 87 16.91 2.81 2.40
N ALA A 88 15.90 3.54 1.92
CA ALA A 88 15.49 4.81 2.51
C ALA A 88 14.93 4.64 3.93
N ASN A 89 14.08 3.64 4.15
CA ASN A 89 13.51 3.35 5.47
C ASN A 89 14.59 2.96 6.49
N ALA A 90 15.53 2.10 6.12
CA ALA A 90 16.60 1.65 7.00
C ALA A 90 17.64 2.74 7.31
N ALA A 91 17.86 3.69 6.39
CA ALA A 91 18.86 4.74 6.54
C ALA A 91 18.44 5.86 7.50
N TRP A 92 17.14 6.09 7.70
CA TRP A 92 16.63 7.24 8.44
C TRP A 92 17.12 7.29 9.90
N LEU A 93 16.87 6.24 10.68
CA LEU A 93 17.21 6.25 12.11
C LEU A 93 18.72 6.33 12.35
N PRO A 94 19.57 5.53 11.68
CA PRO A 94 21.03 5.67 11.80
C PRO A 94 21.55 7.04 11.35
N GLY A 95 20.92 7.65 10.34
CA GLY A 95 21.28 8.99 9.88
C GLY A 95 20.97 10.06 10.92
N LEU A 96 19.79 9.98 11.54
CA LEU A 96 19.38 10.88 12.62
C LEU A 96 20.30 10.77 13.85
N MET A 97 20.69 9.56 14.24
CA MET A 97 21.52 9.31 15.43
C MET A 97 22.99 9.74 15.28
N LYS A 98 23.46 10.01 14.06
CA LYS A 98 24.83 10.49 13.78
C LYS A 98 24.92 12.02 13.67
N ALA A 99 23.79 12.72 13.70
CA ALA A 99 23.70 14.17 13.66
C ALA A 99 23.75 14.74 15.09
#